data_AF-A0A847IQA5-F1
#
_entry.id   AF-A0A847IQA5-F1
#
_cell.length_a   1.000
_cell.length_b   1.000
_cell.length_c   1.000
_cell.angle_alpha   90.00
_cell.angle_beta   90.00
_cell.angle_gamma   90.00
#
_symmetry.space_group_name_H-M   'P 1'
#
loop_
_entity.id
_entity.type
_entity.pdbx_description
1 polymer ?
#
loop_
_entity_poly.entity_id
_entity_poly.type
_entity_poly.pdbx_seq_one_letter_code
_entity_poly.pdbx_strand_id
1 'polypeptide(L)' 'CRKVFVMSRFDGFKNREIALKLNISTTAVEKHIRKALSSLTAYFEKQYPFNIYIIIFSCLLSTYLD' A
#
# COMPACT_ATOMS: atom_id res chain seq x y z
N CYS A 1 12.41 -3.96 1.61
CA CYS A 1 11.05 -3.36 1.43
C CYS A 1 10.00 -4.08 2.27
N ARG A 2 9.68 -5.37 2.02
CA ARG A 2 8.62 -6.09 2.76
C ARG A 2 8.81 -6.09 4.28
N LYS A 3 9.99 -6.48 4.77
CA LYS A 3 10.29 -6.52 6.21
C LYS A 3 10.09 -5.16 6.90
N VAL A 4 10.63 -4.09 6.31
CA VAL A 4 10.44 -2.70 6.78
C VAL A 4 8.97 -2.29 6.78
N PHE A 5 8.22 -2.63 5.72
CA PHE A 5 6.80 -2.32 5.63
C PHE A 5 5.99 -3.04 6.72
N VAL A 6 6.27 -4.32 6.98
CA VAL A 6 5.58 -5.10 8.02
C VAL A 6 5.86 -4.52 9.40
N MET A 7 7.13 -4.23 9.70
CA MET A 7 7.52 -3.62 10.97
C MET A 7 6.86 -2.26 11.21
N SER A 8 6.67 -1.46 10.16
CA SER A 8 6.03 -0.15 10.25
C SER A 8 4.49 -0.21 10.32
N ARG A 9 3.85 -1.12 9.58
CA ARG A 9 2.39 -1.14 9.41
C ARG A 9 1.66 -2.12 10.32
N PHE A 10 2.26 -3.26 10.62
CA PHE A 10 1.63 -4.31 11.45
C PHE A 10 2.23 -4.33 12.85
N ASP A 11 3.55 -4.20 12.98
CA ASP A 11 4.22 -4.30 14.28
C ASP A 11 4.28 -2.95 15.03
N GLY A 12 3.91 -1.84 14.38
CA GLY A 12 3.81 -0.51 15.01
C GLY A 12 5.15 0.17 15.34
N PHE A 13 6.27 -0.33 14.83
CA PHE A 13 7.59 0.28 15.10
C PHE A 13 7.73 1.65 14.42
N LYS A 14 8.39 2.59 15.11
CA LYS A 14 8.77 3.89 14.54
C LYS A 14 9.92 3.71 13.55
N ASN A 15 9.99 4.57 12.54
CA ASN A 15 11.06 4.53 11.52
C ASN A 15 12.48 4.56 12.11
N ARG A 16 12.68 5.29 13.22
CA ARG A 16 13.96 5.33 13.95
C ARG A 16 14.30 3.99 14.60
N GLU A 17 13.32 3.29 15.16
CA GLU A 17 13.51 1.98 15.80
C GLU A 17 13.81 0.90 14.76
N ILE A 18 13.15 0.96 13.61
CA ILE A 18 13.41 0.09 12.47
C ILE A 18 14.82 0.32 11.91
N ALA A 19 15.23 1.59 11.78
CA ALA A 19 16.56 1.99 11.35
C ALA A 19 17.65 1.39 12.26
N LEU A 20 17.46 1.49 13.58
CA LEU A 20 18.36 0.89 14.57
C LEU A 20 18.38 -0.64 14.50
N LYS A 21 17.21 -1.29 14.46
CA LYS A 21 17.11 -2.78 14.40
C LYS A 21 17.73 -3.38 13.14
N LEU A 22 17.65 -2.67 12.02
CA LEU A 22 18.16 -3.14 10.73
C LEU A 22 19.53 -2.57 10.39
N ASN A 23 20.10 -1.72 11.25
CA ASN A 23 21.36 -1.00 11.06
C ASN A 23 21.44 -0.27 9.70
N ILE A 24 20.39 0.50 9.39
CA ILE A 24 20.29 1.33 8.18
C ILE A 24 19.86 2.74 8.55
N SER A 25 20.01 3.71 7.65
CA SER A 25 19.53 5.07 7.90
C SER A 25 18.00 5.15 7.92
N THR A 26 17.45 6.14 8.62
CA THR A 26 16.02 6.45 8.59
C THR A 26 15.54 6.80 7.18
N THR A 27 16.37 7.47 6.39
CA THR A 27 16.09 7.74 4.97
C THR A 27 16.01 6.46 4.12
N ALA A 28 16.81 5.44 4.43
CA ALA A 28 16.72 4.13 3.77
C ALA A 28 15.42 3.40 4.15
N VAL A 29 15.00 3.48 5.42
CA VAL A 29 13.69 2.97 5.88
C VAL A 29 12.57 3.62 5.09
N GLU A 30 12.55 4.94 4.98
CA GLU A 30 11.53 5.65 4.20
C GLU A 30 11.54 5.26 2.72
N LYS A 31 12.72 5.13 2.11
CA LYS A 31 12.86 4.68 0.71
C LYS A 31 12.27 3.27 0.54
N HIS A 32 12.50 2.38 1.49
CA HIS A 32 11.91 1.04 1.47
C HIS A 32 10.38 1.05 1.64
N ILE A 33 9.83 1.95 2.46
CA ILE A 33 8.39 2.14 2.61
C ILE A 33 7.78 2.66 1.30
N ARG A 34 8.35 3.73 0.74
CA ARG A 34 7.90 4.30 -0.55
C ARG A 34 7.91 3.26 -1.66
N LYS A 35 9.00 2.48 -1.76
CA LYS A 35 9.10 1.39 -2.75
C LYS A 35 8.04 0.30 -2.52
N ALA A 36 7.79 -0.09 -1.26
CA ALA A 36 6.76 -1.09 -0.96
C ALA A 36 5.36 -0.60 -1.34
N LEU A 37 5.03 0.64 -1.02
CA LEU A 37 3.74 1.25 -1.38
C LEU A 37 3.58 1.37 -2.89
N SER A 38 4.60 1.86 -3.60
CA SER A 38 4.57 1.95 -5.06
C SER A 38 4.34 0.58 -5.71
N SER A 39 5.00 -0.48 -5.22
CA SER A 39 4.76 -1.84 -5.71
C SER A 39 3.33 -2.33 -5.41
N LEU A 40 2.77 -1.95 -4.26
CA LEU A 40 1.41 -2.31 -3.89
C LEU A 40 0.38 -1.58 -4.77
N THR A 41 0.54 -0.27 -4.95
CA THR A 41 -0.31 0.54 -5.84
C THR A 41 -0.26 0.00 -7.27
N ALA A 42 0.92 -0.26 -7.83
CA ALA A 42 1.04 -0.81 -9.18
C ALA A 42 0.36 -2.19 -9.33
N TYR A 43 0.41 -3.02 -8.29
CA TYR A 43 -0.31 -4.30 -8.28
C TYR A 43 -1.83 -4.09 -8.31
N PHE A 44 -2.35 -3.17 -7.49
CA PHE A 44 -3.77 -2.85 -7.47
C PHE A 44 -4.25 -2.19 -8.77
N GLU A 45 -3.51 -1.24 -9.33
CA GLU A 45 -3.85 -0.62 -10.61
C GLU A 45 -3.92 -1.64 -11.75
N LYS A 46 -3.02 -2.64 -11.73
CA LYS A 46 -3.04 -3.72 -12.71
C LYS A 46 -4.25 -4.65 -12.54
N GLN A 47 -4.62 -4.97 -11.30
CA GLN A 47 -5.73 -5.89 -11.03
C GLN A 47 -7.12 -5.26 -11.06
N TYR A 48 -7.20 -3.95 -10.80
CA TYR A 48 -8.44 -3.20 -10.75
C TYR A 48 -8.45 -2.08 -11.79
N PRO A 49 -8.50 -2.44 -13.09
CA PRO A 49 -8.66 -1.45 -14.14
C PRO A 49 -10.00 -0.72 -13.97
N PHE A 50 -10.09 0.47 -14.57
CA PHE A 50 -11.26 1.38 -14.53
C PHE A 50 -12.60 0.67 -14.78
N ASN A 51 -12.59 -0.42 -15.54
CA ASN A 51 -13.76 -1.27 -15.80
C ASN A 51 -14.41 -1.82 -14.53
N ILE A 52 -13.65 -2.18 -13.49
CA ILE A 52 -14.24 -2.66 -12.22
C ILE A 52 -14.99 -1.52 -11.51
N TYR A 53 -14.45 -0.30 -11.53
CA TYR A 53 -15.16 0.87 -11.00
C TYR A 53 -16.44 1.17 -11.78
N ILE A 54 -16.42 1.05 -13.11
CA ILE A 54 -17.60 1.23 -13.96
C ILE A 54 -18.66 0.17 -13.64
N ILE A 55 -18.28 -1.10 -13.47
CA ILE A 55 -19.20 -2.19 -13.12
C ILE A 55 -19.82 -1.98 -11.73
N ILE A 56 -19.01 -1.59 -10.74
CA ILE A 56 -19.52 -1.30 -9.40
C ILE A 56 -20.49 -0.12 -9.45
N PHE A 57 -20.13 0.94 -10.18
CA PHE A 57 -20.98 2.12 -10.32
C PHE A 57 -22.29 1.83 -11.07
N SER A 58 -22.25 1.02 -12.13
CA SER A 58 -23.45 0.62 -12.87
C SER A 58 -24.35 -0.28 -12.05
N CYS A 59 -23.79 -1.22 -11.27
CA CYS A 59 -24.55 -2.04 -10.32
C CYS A 59 -25.23 -1.17 -9.25
N LEU A 60 -24.49 -0.22 -8.66
CA LEU A 60 -25.05 0.69 -7.65
C LEU A 60 -26.16 1.58 -8.21
N LEU A 61 -26.00 2.09 -9.44
CA LEU A 61 -27.05 2.87 -10.12
C LEU A 61 -28.31 2.05 -10.41
N SER A 62 -28.16 0.81 -10.89
CA SER A 62 -29.30 -0.10 -11.10
C SER A 62 -30.08 -0.29 -9.80
N THR A 63 -29.37 -0.54 -8.70
CA THR A 63 -29.99 -0.77 -7.37
C THR A 63 -30.65 0.48 -6.77
N TYR A 64 -30.34 1.68 -7.28
CA TYR A 64 -30.95 2.93 -6.85
C TYR A 64 -32.15 3.34 -7.72
N LEU A 65 -32.16 2.89 -8.98
CA LEU A 65 -33.22 3.19 -9.96
C LEU A 65 -34.35 2.15 -9.96
N ASP A 66 -34.11 0.95 -9.43
CA ASP A 66 -35.11 -0.08 -9.10
C ASP A 66 -35.68 0.11 -7.66
#